data_AF-A0A285L6R4-F1
#
_entry.id   AF-A0A285L6R4-F1
#
_cell.length_a   1.000
_cell.length_b   1.000
_cell.length_c   1.000
_cell.angle_alpha   90.00
_cell.angle_beta   90.00
_cell.angle_gamma   90.00
#
_symmetry.space_group_name_H-M   'P 1'
#
loop_
_entity.id
_entity.type
_entity.pdbx_description
1 polymer ?
#
loop_
_entity_poly.entity_id
_entity_poly.type
_entity_poly.pdbx_seq_one_letter_code
_entity_poly.pdbx_strand_id
1 'polypeptide(L)'
;MAITDIQTFSHLTAADIETLGQELDSIRRSVELSRGERDAKYIRRTIAAQRGLEVAGRAVLFGSRNRWAWLAGTALLSVAKIIENMELGHNISHGQWDWMNDPEIHSTTWEWDQTGPSSQWRRAHNYSHHTYTNVLGKDEDLGFGILRMTRDEEWRPIHLVQPLANLLLAATFEWGIALHDWSIEKELTNTPRRELLSAPNREFARKIARQVSKDFLLYPALTGPAWKSTLKANATANLVRNLWAYAVIFCGHFPDGAEKFTIEQLEGETQAEWYLRQMLGSANFKAGPAMAFMSGNLCYQIEHHLFPDLPSNRYPEVAQRVRELCDKYDLPYTTGSLGKQYLLAFRTIHKLALPDRFLKRTADDAPETSSERKFAGITLPNTERWADNNSVLTDPETGQRRGLRSALHEAKIVLEEKARHEKEVLREAKRALKDKARQEKELLREAKNALQEKARVEQAALRQKTERAKGFRLHLRRA
;
A
#
# COMPACT_ATOMS: atom_id res chain seq x y z
N MET A 1 10.57 8.97 -6.81
CA MET A 1 9.36 8.84 -7.62
C MET A 1 9.00 7.38 -7.64
N ALA A 2 7.95 6.97 -8.33
CA ALA A 2 7.74 5.56 -8.67
C ALA A 2 8.83 5.07 -9.65
N ILE A 3 8.98 3.75 -9.77
CA ILE A 3 9.99 3.10 -10.62
C ILE A 3 9.70 3.39 -12.09
N THR A 4 10.73 3.80 -12.83
CA THR A 4 10.64 4.03 -14.29
C THR A 4 11.28 2.93 -15.11
N ASP A 5 12.24 2.21 -14.53
CA ASP A 5 12.97 1.11 -15.16
C ASP A 5 13.23 0.02 -14.12
N ILE A 6 12.52 -1.10 -14.26
CA ILE A 6 12.58 -2.24 -13.35
C ILE A 6 13.89 -3.02 -13.48
N GLN A 7 14.53 -3.01 -14.65
CA GLN A 7 15.82 -3.67 -14.85
C GLN A 7 16.87 -2.92 -14.03
N THR A 8 16.94 -1.60 -14.19
CA THR A 8 17.86 -0.77 -13.41
C THR A 8 17.55 -0.84 -11.91
N PHE A 9 16.27 -0.78 -11.52
CA PHE A 9 15.87 -0.88 -10.11
C PHE A 9 16.27 -2.23 -9.50
N SER A 10 16.04 -3.34 -10.22
CA SER A 10 16.26 -4.68 -9.69
C SER A 10 17.73 -5.11 -9.65
N HIS A 11 18.61 -4.39 -10.36
CA HIS A 11 20.02 -4.73 -10.53
C HIS A 11 20.25 -6.12 -11.14
N LEU A 12 19.34 -6.53 -12.02
CA LEU A 12 19.45 -7.75 -12.80
C LEU A 12 19.85 -7.44 -14.25
N THR A 13 20.57 -8.36 -14.88
CA THR A 13 20.81 -8.27 -16.33
C THR A 13 19.55 -8.68 -17.10
N ALA A 14 19.41 -8.25 -18.35
CA ALA A 14 18.30 -8.68 -19.20
C ALA A 14 18.20 -10.21 -19.32
N ALA A 15 19.33 -10.91 -19.38
CA ALA A 15 19.38 -12.37 -19.40
C ALA A 15 18.86 -13.02 -18.10
N ASP A 16 19.10 -12.37 -16.96
CA ASP A 16 18.58 -12.85 -15.66
C ASP A 16 17.07 -12.70 -15.57
N ILE A 17 16.55 -11.57 -16.02
CA ILE A 17 15.11 -11.31 -16.06
C ILE A 17 14.43 -12.33 -16.97
N GLU A 18 14.96 -12.55 -18.18
CA GLU A 18 14.45 -13.55 -19.11
C GLU A 18 14.46 -14.97 -18.51
N THR A 19 15.57 -15.36 -17.87
CA THR A 19 15.67 -16.69 -17.23
C THR A 19 14.69 -16.82 -16.05
N LEU A 20 14.51 -15.77 -15.24
CA LEU A 20 13.51 -15.72 -14.18
C LEU A 20 12.10 -15.93 -14.76
N GLY A 21 11.76 -15.26 -15.86
CA GLY A 21 10.49 -15.42 -16.54
C GLY A 21 10.23 -16.87 -16.99
N GLN A 22 11.23 -17.51 -17.59
CA GLN A 22 11.13 -18.92 -18.02
C GLN A 22 10.96 -19.90 -16.85
N GLU A 23 11.60 -19.63 -15.71
CA GLU A 23 11.46 -20.43 -14.49
C GLU A 23 10.08 -20.24 -13.84
N LEU A 24 9.54 -19.02 -13.85
CA LEU A 24 8.17 -18.73 -13.41
C LEU A 24 7.13 -19.42 -14.32
N ASP A 25 7.32 -19.38 -15.64
CA ASP A 25 6.49 -20.15 -16.57
C ASP A 25 6.54 -21.66 -16.29
N SER A 26 7.71 -22.18 -15.90
CA SER A 26 7.85 -23.58 -15.50
C SER A 26 7.06 -23.91 -14.24
N ILE A 27 6.97 -22.97 -13.28
CA ILE A 27 6.09 -23.09 -12.11
C ILE A 27 4.63 -23.15 -12.55
N ARG A 28 4.19 -22.20 -13.39
CA ARG A 28 2.83 -22.16 -13.93
C ARG A 28 2.45 -23.46 -14.63
N ARG A 29 3.23 -23.88 -15.63
CA ARG A 29 2.99 -25.11 -16.40
C ARG A 29 2.91 -26.35 -15.51
N SER A 30 3.76 -26.43 -14.49
CA SER A 30 3.75 -27.54 -13.54
C SER A 30 2.44 -27.63 -12.75
N VAL A 31 1.83 -26.49 -12.37
CA VAL A 31 0.51 -26.47 -11.72
C VAL A 31 -0.59 -26.81 -12.73
N GLU A 32 -0.55 -26.22 -13.93
CA GLU A 32 -1.55 -26.49 -14.97
C GLU A 32 -1.60 -27.96 -15.42
N LEU A 33 -0.46 -28.64 -15.43
CA LEU A 33 -0.36 -30.06 -15.78
C LEU A 33 -0.74 -31.00 -14.64
N SER A 34 -0.61 -30.56 -13.39
CA SER A 34 -0.90 -31.39 -12.21
C SER A 34 -2.28 -31.15 -11.58
N ARG A 35 -2.94 -30.04 -11.92
CA ARG A 35 -4.30 -29.75 -11.43
C ARG A 35 -5.30 -30.80 -11.88
N GLY A 36 -6.23 -31.16 -11.00
CA GLY A 36 -7.20 -32.20 -11.30
C GLY A 36 -8.18 -32.48 -10.16
N GLU A 37 -8.51 -33.74 -9.95
CA GLU A 37 -9.61 -34.14 -9.05
C GLU A 37 -9.41 -33.68 -7.59
N ARG A 38 -8.16 -33.53 -7.11
CA ARG A 38 -7.87 -32.98 -5.77
C ARG A 38 -8.38 -31.56 -5.65
N ASP A 39 -8.16 -30.74 -6.66
CA ASP A 39 -8.51 -29.32 -6.70
C ASP A 39 -10.01 -29.14 -6.94
N ALA A 40 -10.59 -29.95 -7.84
CA ALA A 40 -12.04 -29.97 -8.05
C ALA A 40 -12.80 -30.37 -6.77
N LYS A 41 -12.31 -31.34 -6.00
CA LYS A 41 -12.89 -31.68 -4.69
C LYS A 41 -12.75 -30.55 -3.67
N TYR A 42 -11.65 -29.81 -3.71
CA TYR A 42 -11.44 -28.66 -2.83
C TYR A 42 -12.54 -27.62 -3.06
N ILE A 43 -12.70 -27.12 -4.28
CA ILE A 43 -13.67 -26.05 -4.55
C ILE A 43 -15.12 -26.48 -4.29
N ARG A 44 -15.50 -27.70 -4.68
CA ARG A 44 -16.85 -28.25 -4.40
C ARG A 44 -17.14 -28.36 -2.91
N ARG A 45 -16.15 -28.78 -2.10
CA ARG A 45 -16.28 -28.83 -0.63
C ARG A 45 -16.37 -27.44 -0.02
N THR A 46 -15.60 -26.48 -0.53
CA THR A 46 -15.67 -25.08 -0.09
C THR A 46 -17.06 -24.50 -0.35
N ILE A 47 -17.61 -24.71 -1.54
CA ILE A 47 -18.98 -24.30 -1.90
C ILE A 47 -20.01 -24.94 -0.96
N ALA A 48 -19.92 -26.26 -0.73
CA ALA A 48 -20.84 -26.96 0.17
C ALA A 48 -20.75 -26.45 1.61
N ALA A 49 -19.54 -26.20 2.11
CA ALA A 49 -19.31 -25.66 3.45
C ALA A 49 -19.86 -24.23 3.59
N GLN A 50 -19.59 -23.36 2.62
CA GLN A 50 -20.11 -21.99 2.59
C GLN A 50 -21.65 -21.99 2.60
N ARG A 51 -22.28 -22.74 1.69
CA ARG A 51 -23.74 -22.84 1.59
C ARG A 51 -24.36 -23.41 2.87
N GLY A 52 -23.70 -24.41 3.46
CA GLY A 52 -24.10 -24.99 4.73
C GLY A 52 -24.06 -23.99 5.89
N LEU A 53 -22.98 -23.21 6.01
CA LEU A 53 -22.85 -22.15 7.01
C LEU A 53 -23.91 -21.05 6.82
N GLU A 54 -24.19 -20.66 5.58
CA GLU A 54 -25.21 -19.67 5.27
C GLU A 54 -26.61 -20.15 5.68
N VAL A 55 -26.99 -21.37 5.27
CA VAL A 55 -28.30 -21.96 5.63
C VAL A 55 -28.42 -22.13 7.14
N ALA A 56 -27.39 -22.66 7.80
CA ALA A 56 -27.38 -22.84 9.25
C ALA A 56 -27.48 -21.49 9.98
N GLY A 57 -26.71 -20.49 9.57
CA GLY A 57 -26.76 -19.14 10.16
C GLY A 57 -28.15 -18.52 10.02
N ARG A 58 -28.76 -18.62 8.83
CA ARG A 58 -30.13 -18.14 8.58
C ARG A 58 -31.17 -18.87 9.41
N ALA A 59 -31.06 -20.20 9.55
CA ALA A 59 -31.96 -20.99 10.39
C ALA A 59 -31.87 -20.60 11.86
N VAL A 60 -30.65 -20.43 12.39
CA VAL A 60 -30.42 -19.98 13.77
C VAL A 60 -31.03 -18.59 14.01
N LEU A 61 -31.04 -17.70 13.00
CA LEU A 61 -31.60 -16.37 13.14
C LEU A 61 -33.13 -16.32 13.34
N PHE A 62 -33.88 -17.38 13.06
CA PHE A 62 -35.29 -17.45 13.48
C PHE A 62 -35.44 -17.35 15.02
N GLY A 63 -34.44 -17.83 15.77
CA GLY A 63 -34.37 -17.72 17.23
C GLY A 63 -33.64 -16.47 17.74
N SER A 64 -33.27 -15.52 16.87
CA SER A 64 -32.34 -14.42 17.19
C SER A 64 -32.87 -13.35 18.17
N ARG A 65 -34.08 -13.50 18.71
CA ARG A 65 -34.50 -12.74 19.90
C ARG A 65 -33.70 -13.15 21.13
N ASN A 66 -33.18 -14.38 21.16
CA ASN A 66 -32.17 -14.81 22.11
C ASN A 66 -30.79 -14.30 21.67
N ARG A 67 -30.06 -13.63 22.59
CA ARG A 67 -28.74 -13.06 22.30
C ARG A 67 -27.71 -14.07 21.81
N TRP A 68 -27.75 -15.31 22.29
CA TRP A 68 -26.80 -16.36 21.90
C TRP A 68 -27.11 -16.90 20.51
N ALA A 69 -28.38 -17.07 20.19
CA ALA A 69 -28.80 -17.40 18.83
C ALA A 69 -28.44 -16.27 17.84
N TRP A 70 -28.62 -15.00 18.23
CA TRP A 70 -28.18 -13.87 17.41
C TRP A 70 -26.66 -13.89 17.18
N LEU A 71 -25.86 -14.08 18.23
CA LEU A 71 -24.40 -14.14 18.12
C LEU A 71 -23.95 -15.32 17.24
N ALA A 72 -24.48 -16.52 17.47
CA ALA A 72 -24.14 -17.71 16.71
C ALA A 72 -24.57 -17.58 15.23
N GLY A 73 -25.82 -17.16 14.97
CA GLY A 73 -26.32 -16.97 13.60
C GLY A 73 -25.55 -15.89 12.84
N THR A 74 -25.24 -14.76 13.50
CA THR A 74 -24.43 -13.68 12.91
C THR A 74 -23.00 -14.15 12.63
N ALA A 75 -22.37 -14.91 13.54
CA ALA A 75 -21.04 -15.44 13.34
C ALA A 75 -20.98 -16.41 12.15
N LEU A 76 -21.92 -17.37 12.08
CA LEU A 76 -22.04 -18.29 10.94
C LEU A 76 -22.21 -17.54 9.61
N LEU A 77 -23.08 -16.54 9.57
CA LEU A 77 -23.28 -15.71 8.37
C LEU A 77 -22.06 -14.87 8.02
N SER A 78 -21.34 -14.35 9.01
CA SER A 78 -20.12 -13.56 8.77
C SER A 78 -19.03 -14.44 8.14
N VAL A 79 -18.84 -15.66 8.67
CA VAL A 79 -17.90 -16.63 8.08
C VAL A 79 -18.34 -17.05 6.69
N ALA A 80 -19.63 -17.34 6.48
CA ALA A 80 -20.15 -17.70 5.16
C ALA A 80 -19.93 -16.58 4.13
N LYS A 81 -20.19 -15.32 4.50
CA LYS A 81 -19.95 -14.16 3.63
C LYS A 81 -18.47 -13.93 3.34
N ILE A 82 -17.57 -14.16 4.31
CA ILE A 82 -16.13 -14.07 4.08
C ILE A 82 -15.66 -15.13 3.08
N ILE A 83 -16.07 -16.40 3.26
CA ILE A 83 -15.70 -17.49 2.34
C ILE A 83 -16.25 -17.22 0.95
N GLU A 84 -17.53 -16.81 0.85
CA GLU A 84 -18.16 -16.46 -0.42
C GLU A 84 -17.44 -15.31 -1.12
N ASN A 85 -16.98 -14.30 -0.37
CA ASN A 85 -16.29 -13.16 -0.97
C ASN A 85 -14.86 -13.48 -1.38
N MET A 86 -14.06 -14.08 -0.48
CA MET A 86 -12.62 -14.25 -0.64
C MET A 86 -12.26 -15.54 -1.39
N GLU A 87 -12.75 -16.69 -0.93
CA GLU A 87 -12.31 -17.99 -1.46
C GLU A 87 -13.12 -18.44 -2.68
N LEU A 88 -14.39 -18.03 -2.78
CA LEU A 88 -15.27 -18.39 -3.90
C LEU A 88 -15.37 -17.27 -4.93
N GLY A 89 -16.10 -16.20 -4.62
CA GLY A 89 -16.44 -15.14 -5.57
C GLY A 89 -15.23 -14.51 -6.26
N HIS A 90 -14.22 -14.11 -5.49
CA HIS A 90 -12.97 -13.57 -6.02
C HIS A 90 -12.22 -14.58 -6.89
N ASN A 91 -11.88 -15.76 -6.35
CA ASN A 91 -11.07 -16.78 -7.04
C ASN A 91 -11.78 -17.36 -8.28
N ILE A 92 -13.07 -17.65 -8.21
CA ILE A 92 -13.85 -18.11 -9.37
C ILE A 92 -13.92 -17.01 -10.43
N SER A 93 -14.12 -15.75 -10.05
CA SER A 93 -14.18 -14.64 -11.01
C SER A 93 -12.83 -14.33 -11.69
N HIS A 94 -11.71 -14.73 -11.10
CA HIS A 94 -10.39 -14.74 -11.75
C HIS A 94 -10.20 -15.88 -12.76
N GLY A 95 -11.12 -16.84 -12.84
CA GLY A 95 -11.01 -17.98 -13.76
C GLY A 95 -10.19 -19.14 -13.23
N GLN A 96 -9.85 -19.15 -11.93
CA GLN A 96 -9.02 -20.19 -11.31
C GLN A 96 -9.55 -21.62 -11.45
N TRP A 97 -10.86 -21.75 -11.71
CA TRP A 97 -11.58 -23.03 -11.82
C TRP A 97 -12.13 -23.29 -13.23
N ASP A 98 -11.94 -22.38 -14.18
CA ASP A 98 -12.53 -22.48 -15.53
C ASP A 98 -12.05 -23.72 -16.29
N TRP A 99 -10.85 -24.22 -15.97
CA TRP A 99 -10.31 -25.48 -16.51
C TRP A 99 -11.19 -26.71 -16.23
N MET A 100 -12.07 -26.65 -15.23
CA MET A 100 -13.03 -27.71 -14.93
C MET A 100 -14.15 -27.82 -15.96
N ASN A 101 -14.37 -26.77 -16.78
CA ASN A 101 -15.51 -26.65 -17.69
C ASN A 101 -16.87 -26.91 -17.00
N ASP A 102 -16.98 -26.55 -15.72
CA ASP A 102 -18.20 -26.69 -14.93
C ASP A 102 -19.02 -25.40 -15.04
N PRO A 103 -20.24 -25.42 -15.62
CA PRO A 103 -21.02 -24.20 -15.85
C PRO A 103 -21.47 -23.54 -14.55
N GLU A 104 -21.49 -24.26 -13.43
CA GLU A 104 -21.80 -23.66 -12.11
C GLU A 104 -20.57 -23.05 -11.44
N ILE A 105 -19.34 -23.44 -11.84
CA ILE A 105 -18.09 -22.99 -11.23
C ILE A 105 -17.19 -22.39 -12.32
N HIS A 106 -17.65 -21.27 -12.88
CA HIS A 106 -16.95 -20.57 -13.95
C HIS A 106 -16.99 -19.06 -13.73
N SER A 107 -15.89 -18.38 -14.06
CA SER A 107 -15.73 -16.92 -13.99
C SER A 107 -16.82 -16.11 -14.69
N THR A 108 -17.47 -16.68 -15.72
CA THR A 108 -18.49 -15.99 -16.53
C THR A 108 -19.91 -16.18 -16.01
N THR A 109 -20.15 -17.19 -15.18
CA THR A 109 -21.48 -17.57 -14.68
C THR A 109 -21.63 -17.40 -13.17
N TRP A 110 -20.53 -17.44 -12.41
CA TRP A 110 -20.58 -17.24 -10.96
C TRP A 110 -20.96 -15.80 -10.61
N GLU A 111 -22.02 -15.66 -9.83
CA GLU A 111 -22.50 -14.37 -9.32
C GLU A 111 -22.33 -14.32 -7.81
N TRP A 112 -21.23 -13.69 -7.38
CA TRP A 112 -20.85 -13.60 -5.96
C TRP A 112 -21.83 -12.80 -5.09
N ASP A 113 -21.77 -13.03 -3.78
CA ASP A 113 -22.54 -12.28 -2.77
C ASP A 113 -21.93 -10.89 -2.45
N GLN A 114 -21.89 -10.01 -3.44
CA GLN A 114 -21.53 -8.58 -3.30
C GLN A 114 -22.51 -7.66 -4.04
N THR A 115 -22.44 -6.36 -3.76
CA THR A 115 -23.29 -5.32 -4.38
C THR A 115 -22.96 -5.03 -5.84
N GLY A 116 -21.70 -5.21 -6.26
CA GLY A 116 -21.25 -5.12 -7.65
C GLY A 116 -21.50 -6.42 -8.43
N PRO A 117 -21.89 -6.39 -9.72
CA PRO A 117 -21.97 -7.58 -10.55
C PRO A 117 -20.57 -8.15 -10.80
N SER A 118 -20.41 -9.48 -10.77
CA SER A 118 -19.09 -10.11 -10.99
C SER A 118 -18.55 -9.82 -12.40
N SER A 119 -19.44 -9.59 -13.37
CA SER A 119 -19.06 -9.24 -14.73
C SER A 119 -18.37 -7.87 -14.83
N GLN A 120 -18.79 -6.88 -14.02
CA GLN A 120 -18.17 -5.55 -14.00
C GLN A 120 -16.80 -5.62 -13.33
N TRP A 121 -16.73 -6.30 -12.19
CA TRP A 121 -15.48 -6.56 -11.49
C TRP A 121 -14.46 -7.27 -12.39
N ARG A 122 -14.88 -8.30 -13.14
CA ARG A 122 -13.99 -9.01 -14.06
C ARG A 122 -13.45 -8.11 -15.18
N ARG A 123 -14.23 -7.14 -15.66
CA ARG A 123 -13.79 -6.19 -16.70
C ARG A 123 -12.91 -5.08 -16.14
N ALA A 124 -13.23 -4.58 -14.95
CA ALA A 124 -12.46 -3.57 -14.26
C ALA A 124 -11.19 -4.23 -13.71
N HIS A 125 -11.30 -4.90 -12.56
CA HIS A 125 -10.18 -5.45 -11.80
C HIS A 125 -9.25 -6.41 -12.60
N ASN A 126 -9.76 -7.44 -13.28
CA ASN A 126 -8.83 -8.37 -13.96
C ASN A 126 -8.03 -7.69 -15.10
N TYR A 127 -8.57 -6.64 -15.70
CA TYR A 127 -7.85 -5.89 -16.73
C TYR A 127 -7.04 -4.75 -16.11
N SER A 128 -7.68 -3.77 -15.45
CA SER A 128 -7.03 -2.57 -14.94
C SER A 128 -6.00 -2.88 -13.87
N HIS A 129 -6.33 -3.76 -12.93
CA HIS A 129 -5.46 -4.05 -11.80
C HIS A 129 -4.44 -5.13 -12.14
N HIS A 130 -4.86 -6.34 -12.50
CA HIS A 130 -3.91 -7.44 -12.73
C HIS A 130 -2.97 -7.23 -13.92
N THR A 131 -3.35 -6.46 -14.94
CA THR A 131 -2.41 -6.12 -16.03
C THR A 131 -1.41 -5.06 -15.56
N TYR A 132 -1.88 -4.03 -14.86
CA TYR A 132 -1.12 -2.82 -14.56
C TYR A 132 -0.82 -2.62 -13.08
N THR A 133 -0.75 -3.70 -12.28
CA THR A 133 -0.61 -3.66 -10.81
C THR A 133 0.38 -2.60 -10.34
N ASN A 134 -0.10 -1.69 -9.48
CA ASN A 134 0.61 -0.54 -8.90
C ASN A 134 1.26 0.42 -9.92
N VAL A 135 0.81 0.44 -11.17
CA VAL A 135 1.25 1.43 -12.16
C VAL A 135 0.40 2.70 -12.01
N LEU A 136 1.04 3.80 -11.64
CA LEU A 136 0.40 5.09 -11.44
C LEU A 136 -0.32 5.57 -12.71
N GLY A 137 -1.61 5.93 -12.57
CA GLY A 137 -2.43 6.41 -13.68
C GLY A 137 -2.93 5.30 -14.62
N LYS A 138 -2.70 4.02 -14.29
CA LYS A 138 -3.25 2.85 -15.00
C LYS A 138 -3.97 1.89 -14.06
N ASP A 139 -3.40 1.64 -12.88
CA ASP A 139 -4.04 0.87 -11.82
C ASP A 139 -4.99 1.76 -11.02
N GLU A 140 -6.27 1.68 -11.35
CA GLU A 140 -7.33 2.41 -10.64
C GLU A 140 -7.56 1.87 -9.21
N ASP A 141 -7.05 0.69 -8.86
CA ASP A 141 -7.12 0.14 -7.49
C ASP A 141 -6.05 0.78 -6.59
N LEU A 142 -5.08 1.52 -7.16
CA LEU A 142 -4.13 2.33 -6.41
C LEU A 142 -4.89 3.46 -5.68
N GLY A 143 -5.28 3.19 -4.43
CA GLY A 143 -6.03 4.12 -3.61
C GLY A 143 -7.52 4.25 -3.94
N PHE A 144 -8.06 3.43 -4.85
CA PHE A 144 -9.48 3.41 -5.24
C PHE A 144 -10.02 4.79 -5.67
N GLY A 145 -9.16 5.68 -6.20
CA GLY A 145 -9.50 7.05 -6.56
C GLY A 145 -9.88 7.99 -5.40
N ILE A 146 -9.84 7.50 -4.14
CA ILE A 146 -10.25 8.26 -2.94
C ILE A 146 -9.04 8.53 -2.04
N LEU A 147 -8.11 7.58 -2.00
CA LEU A 147 -6.95 7.59 -1.13
C LEU A 147 -5.70 7.91 -1.92
N ARG A 148 -4.88 8.82 -1.39
CA ARG A 148 -3.52 9.06 -1.87
C ARG A 148 -2.58 8.03 -1.26
N MET A 149 -2.15 7.07 -2.08
CA MET A 149 -1.32 5.93 -1.65
C MET A 149 0.16 6.05 -2.04
N THR A 150 0.48 6.95 -2.97
CA THR A 150 1.84 7.35 -3.30
C THR A 150 1.97 8.87 -3.26
N ARG A 151 3.20 9.33 -3.02
CA ARG A 151 3.57 10.75 -3.10
C ARG A 151 3.75 11.25 -4.53
N ASP A 152 3.79 10.34 -5.50
CA ASP A 152 3.81 10.70 -6.93
C ASP A 152 2.48 11.28 -7.39
N GLU A 153 1.39 11.00 -6.65
CA GLU A 153 0.15 11.73 -6.79
C GLU A 153 0.27 13.09 -6.10
N GLU A 154 -0.18 14.15 -6.78
CA GLU A 154 -0.18 15.50 -6.24
C GLU A 154 -1.07 15.59 -4.99
N TRP A 155 -0.54 16.18 -3.91
CA TRP A 155 -1.35 16.42 -2.73
C TRP A 155 -2.44 17.48 -3.00
N ARG A 156 -3.68 17.18 -2.59
CA ARG A 156 -4.83 18.09 -2.66
C ARG A 156 -5.43 18.26 -1.25
N PRO A 157 -6.04 19.41 -0.92
CA PRO A 157 -6.65 19.64 0.41
C PRO A 157 -7.67 18.59 0.85
N ILE A 158 -8.36 17.93 -0.10
CA ILE A 158 -9.29 16.83 0.19
C ILE A 158 -8.60 15.64 0.88
N HIS A 159 -7.29 15.45 0.70
CA HIS A 159 -6.55 14.37 1.35
C HIS A 159 -6.45 14.55 2.88
N LEU A 160 -6.77 15.71 3.45
CA LEU A 160 -6.86 15.86 4.90
C LEU A 160 -7.93 14.95 5.51
N VAL A 161 -9.00 14.64 4.78
CA VAL A 161 -10.07 13.76 5.25
C VAL A 161 -9.80 12.28 4.97
N GLN A 162 -8.68 11.95 4.30
CA GLN A 162 -8.30 10.59 3.94
C GLN A 162 -8.38 9.58 5.11
N PRO A 163 -7.90 9.88 6.34
CA PRO A 163 -8.04 8.97 7.48
C PRO A 163 -9.49 8.57 7.76
N LEU A 164 -10.42 9.52 7.67
CA LEU A 164 -11.85 9.28 7.87
C LEU A 164 -12.47 8.58 6.65
N ALA A 165 -12.12 9.01 5.45
CA ALA A 165 -12.56 8.38 4.20
C ALA A 165 -12.14 6.91 4.15
N ASN A 166 -10.95 6.58 4.65
CA ASN A 166 -10.45 5.21 4.75
C ASN A 166 -11.27 4.35 5.72
N LEU A 167 -11.69 4.89 6.87
CA LEU A 167 -12.57 4.15 7.80
C LEU A 167 -13.96 3.91 7.19
N LEU A 168 -14.48 4.89 6.45
CA LEU A 168 -15.74 4.72 5.72
C LEU A 168 -15.59 3.65 4.64
N LEU A 169 -14.54 3.74 3.83
CA LEU A 169 -14.22 2.74 2.80
C LEU A 169 -14.10 1.34 3.41
N ALA A 170 -13.39 1.18 4.52
CA ALA A 170 -13.27 -0.11 5.21
C ALA A 170 -14.63 -0.66 5.67
N ALA A 171 -15.51 0.19 6.21
CA ALA A 171 -16.84 -0.23 6.66
C ALA A 171 -17.80 -0.55 5.50
N THR A 172 -17.61 0.09 4.35
CA THR A 172 -18.47 -0.06 3.15
C THR A 172 -17.71 -0.61 1.96
N PHE A 173 -16.72 -1.48 2.19
CA PHE A 173 -15.73 -1.85 1.17
C PHE A 173 -16.35 -2.46 -0.10
N GLU A 174 -17.38 -3.29 0.05
CA GLU A 174 -18.15 -3.81 -1.08
C GLU A 174 -18.74 -2.72 -1.99
N TRP A 175 -19.17 -1.61 -1.40
CA TRP A 175 -19.76 -0.49 -2.14
C TRP A 175 -18.68 0.33 -2.81
N GLY A 176 -17.51 0.44 -2.19
CA GLY A 176 -16.31 1.01 -2.81
C GLY A 176 -15.97 0.27 -4.10
N ILE A 177 -15.81 -1.06 -4.02
CA ILE A 177 -15.57 -1.92 -5.20
C ILE A 177 -16.69 -1.75 -6.24
N ALA A 178 -17.95 -1.90 -5.81
CA ALA A 178 -19.09 -1.86 -6.72
C ALA A 178 -19.21 -0.54 -7.50
N LEU A 179 -19.01 0.61 -6.84
CA LEU A 179 -19.07 1.93 -7.47
C LEU A 179 -17.85 2.20 -8.37
N HIS A 180 -16.68 1.71 -7.95
CA HIS A 180 -15.44 1.83 -8.70
C HIS A 180 -15.50 1.01 -10.01
N ASP A 181 -15.85 -0.28 -9.93
CA ASP A 181 -16.05 -1.16 -11.08
C ASP A 181 -17.09 -0.60 -12.06
N TRP A 182 -18.21 -0.10 -11.53
CA TRP A 182 -19.27 0.51 -12.33
C TRP A 182 -18.77 1.78 -13.06
N SER A 183 -17.94 2.59 -12.40
CA SER A 183 -17.36 3.79 -13.02
C SER A 183 -16.42 3.42 -14.17
N ILE A 184 -15.53 2.44 -13.95
CA ILE A 184 -14.58 1.96 -14.97
C ILE A 184 -15.33 1.36 -16.16
N GLU A 185 -16.37 0.56 -15.91
CA GLU A 185 -17.14 -0.02 -17.02
C GLU A 185 -17.80 1.03 -17.89
N LYS A 186 -18.31 2.12 -17.29
CA LYS A 186 -18.88 3.23 -18.07
C LYS A 186 -17.82 3.92 -18.91
N GLU A 187 -16.61 4.05 -18.41
CA GLU A 187 -15.49 4.60 -19.17
C GLU A 187 -15.09 3.68 -20.33
N LEU A 188 -14.87 2.39 -20.06
CA LEU A 188 -14.53 1.39 -21.08
C LEU A 188 -15.58 1.28 -22.20
N THR A 189 -16.85 1.47 -21.86
CA THR A 189 -17.97 1.42 -22.81
C THR A 189 -18.35 2.76 -23.41
N ASN A 190 -17.62 3.84 -23.08
CA ASN A 190 -17.95 5.23 -23.47
C ASN A 190 -19.39 5.64 -23.12
N THR A 191 -19.95 5.07 -22.04
CA THR A 191 -21.32 5.34 -21.61
C THR A 191 -21.41 6.71 -20.93
N PRO A 192 -22.20 7.67 -21.43
CA PRO A 192 -22.34 8.99 -20.82
C PRO A 192 -22.84 8.92 -19.37
N ARG A 193 -22.29 9.77 -18.51
CA ARG A 193 -22.66 9.81 -17.08
C ARG A 193 -24.16 10.00 -16.85
N ARG A 194 -24.82 10.81 -17.69
CA ARG A 194 -26.25 11.15 -17.58
C ARG A 194 -27.19 10.09 -18.17
N GLU A 195 -26.68 9.09 -18.88
CA GLU A 195 -27.51 8.06 -19.48
C GLU A 195 -27.90 7.03 -18.41
N LEU A 196 -29.07 7.22 -17.80
CA LEU A 196 -29.52 6.40 -16.67
C LEU A 196 -29.90 4.97 -17.04
N LEU A 197 -30.37 4.76 -18.27
CA LEU A 197 -30.93 3.48 -18.73
C LEU A 197 -29.94 2.62 -19.55
N SER A 198 -28.65 2.95 -19.53
CA SER A 198 -27.61 2.19 -20.21
C SER A 198 -27.47 0.76 -19.66
N ALA A 199 -26.87 -0.14 -20.44
CA ALA A 199 -26.67 -1.53 -20.02
C ALA A 199 -25.86 -1.66 -18.71
N PRO A 200 -24.71 -0.96 -18.51
CA PRO A 200 -23.96 -1.01 -17.26
C PRO A 200 -24.78 -0.55 -16.05
N ASN A 201 -25.56 0.52 -16.17
CA ASN A 201 -26.39 1.02 -15.08
C ASN A 201 -27.53 0.05 -14.74
N ARG A 202 -28.18 -0.55 -15.75
CA ARG A 202 -29.26 -1.53 -15.54
C ARG A 202 -28.75 -2.80 -14.88
N GLU A 203 -27.57 -3.27 -15.26
CA GLU A 203 -26.93 -4.43 -14.61
C GLU A 203 -26.61 -4.13 -13.15
N PHE A 204 -25.93 -3.01 -12.91
CA PHE A 204 -25.59 -2.53 -11.56
C PHE A 204 -26.83 -2.37 -10.67
N ALA A 205 -27.86 -1.66 -11.16
CA ALA A 205 -29.10 -1.45 -10.43
C ALA A 205 -29.84 -2.77 -10.13
N ARG A 206 -29.89 -3.71 -11.09
CA ARG A 206 -30.47 -5.05 -10.86
C ARG A 206 -29.70 -5.84 -9.82
N LYS A 207 -28.37 -5.72 -9.77
CA LYS A 207 -27.55 -6.39 -8.76
C LYS A 207 -27.81 -5.80 -7.38
N ILE A 208 -27.73 -4.47 -7.24
CA ILE A 208 -28.04 -3.77 -5.98
C ILE A 208 -29.45 -4.13 -5.49
N ALA A 209 -30.46 -4.02 -6.36
CA ALA A 209 -31.83 -4.31 -6.00
C ALA A 209 -31.99 -5.75 -5.48
N ARG A 210 -31.38 -6.73 -6.15
CA ARG A 210 -31.39 -8.13 -5.70
C ARG A 210 -30.71 -8.29 -4.34
N GLN A 211 -29.51 -7.75 -4.16
CA GLN A 211 -28.74 -7.96 -2.93
C GLN A 211 -29.34 -7.23 -1.73
N VAL A 212 -29.71 -5.96 -1.90
CA VAL A 212 -30.31 -5.16 -0.82
C VAL A 212 -31.68 -5.71 -0.45
N SER A 213 -32.52 -6.07 -1.43
CA SER A 213 -33.82 -6.67 -1.13
C SER A 213 -33.68 -8.03 -0.46
N LYS A 214 -32.73 -8.87 -0.91
CA LYS A 214 -32.44 -10.16 -0.27
C LYS A 214 -32.04 -9.97 1.20
N ASP A 215 -30.99 -9.19 1.47
CA ASP A 215 -30.39 -9.09 2.80
C ASP A 215 -31.21 -8.22 3.77
N PHE A 216 -31.90 -7.19 3.30
CA PHE A 216 -32.57 -6.21 4.19
C PHE A 216 -34.10 -6.24 4.14
N LEU A 217 -34.71 -6.95 3.19
CA LEU A 217 -36.16 -7.11 3.13
C LEU A 217 -36.57 -8.58 3.29
N LEU A 218 -36.12 -9.47 2.40
CA LEU A 218 -36.55 -10.86 2.34
C LEU A 218 -36.20 -11.64 3.62
N TYR A 219 -34.92 -11.73 3.99
CA TYR A 219 -34.52 -12.51 5.16
C TYR A 219 -35.07 -11.94 6.49
N PRO A 220 -35.05 -10.61 6.73
CA PRO A 220 -35.75 -10.04 7.86
C PRO A 220 -37.24 -10.41 7.89
N ALA A 221 -37.96 -10.29 6.77
CA ALA A 221 -39.38 -10.64 6.70
C ALA A 221 -39.64 -12.12 7.02
N LEU A 222 -38.81 -13.04 6.50
CA LEU A 222 -38.91 -14.48 6.76
C LEU A 222 -38.81 -14.83 8.26
N THR A 223 -38.05 -14.05 9.02
CA THR A 223 -37.89 -14.27 10.47
C THR A 223 -39.01 -13.67 11.33
N GLY A 224 -40.04 -13.09 10.70
CA GLY A 224 -41.27 -12.64 11.35
C GLY A 224 -41.00 -11.69 12.53
N PRO A 225 -41.41 -12.02 13.78
CA PRO A 225 -41.20 -11.16 14.94
C PRO A 225 -39.72 -10.83 15.24
N ALA A 226 -38.77 -11.57 14.69
CA ALA A 226 -37.34 -11.34 14.86
C ALA A 226 -36.71 -10.43 13.78
N TRP A 227 -37.52 -9.86 12.85
CA TRP A 227 -37.01 -9.13 11.68
C TRP A 227 -35.98 -8.04 11.99
N LYS A 228 -36.16 -7.25 13.06
CA LYS A 228 -35.18 -6.21 13.48
C LYS A 228 -33.84 -6.82 13.89
N SER A 229 -33.88 -7.98 14.52
CA SER A 229 -32.70 -8.70 14.99
C SER A 229 -31.92 -9.28 13.80
N THR A 230 -32.64 -9.90 12.86
CA THR A 230 -32.09 -10.42 11.59
C THR A 230 -31.52 -9.31 10.72
N LEU A 231 -32.20 -8.16 10.61
CA LEU A 231 -31.69 -6.99 9.89
C LEU A 231 -30.35 -6.53 10.46
N LYS A 232 -30.24 -6.45 11.79
CA LYS A 232 -28.97 -6.15 12.47
C LYS A 232 -27.91 -7.22 12.25
N ALA A 233 -28.28 -8.50 12.26
CA ALA A 233 -27.34 -9.60 12.00
C ALA A 233 -26.76 -9.52 10.58
N ASN A 234 -27.60 -9.25 9.57
CA ASN A 234 -27.17 -9.09 8.18
C ASN A 234 -26.28 -7.85 8.00
N ALA A 235 -26.62 -6.72 8.63
CA ALA A 235 -25.78 -5.54 8.64
C ALA A 235 -24.41 -5.80 9.28
N THR A 236 -24.39 -6.48 10.43
CA THR A 236 -23.15 -6.86 11.13
C THR A 236 -22.31 -7.82 10.29
N ALA A 237 -22.91 -8.84 9.68
CA ALA A 237 -22.18 -9.81 8.86
C ALA A 237 -21.57 -9.16 7.62
N ASN A 238 -22.28 -8.22 6.97
CA ASN A 238 -21.73 -7.43 5.87
C ASN A 238 -20.59 -6.52 6.34
N LEU A 239 -20.73 -5.85 7.50
CA LEU A 239 -19.65 -5.04 8.08
C LEU A 239 -18.40 -5.87 8.40
N VAL A 240 -18.56 -7.03 9.03
CA VAL A 240 -17.43 -7.94 9.34
C VAL A 240 -16.71 -8.37 8.07
N ARG A 241 -17.46 -8.76 7.04
CA ARG A 241 -16.90 -9.13 5.74
C ARG A 241 -16.19 -7.94 5.08
N ASN A 242 -16.77 -6.74 5.10
CA ASN A 242 -16.15 -5.54 4.52
C ASN A 242 -14.81 -5.21 5.19
N LEU A 243 -14.78 -5.18 6.53
CA LEU A 243 -13.55 -4.91 7.29
C LEU A 243 -12.48 -5.97 7.03
N TRP A 244 -12.88 -7.23 6.92
CA TRP A 244 -11.98 -8.34 6.62
C TRP A 244 -11.41 -8.25 5.20
N ALA A 245 -12.27 -8.10 4.19
CA ALA A 245 -11.88 -7.95 2.78
C ALA A 245 -10.93 -6.76 2.59
N TYR A 246 -11.30 -5.60 3.14
CA TYR A 246 -10.48 -4.40 3.15
C TYR A 246 -9.10 -4.67 3.76
N ALA A 247 -9.04 -5.28 4.95
CA ALA A 247 -7.78 -5.54 5.63
C ALA A 247 -6.87 -6.47 4.82
N VAL A 248 -7.42 -7.54 4.24
CA VAL A 248 -6.68 -8.51 3.42
C VAL A 248 -6.12 -7.83 2.17
N ILE A 249 -6.97 -7.15 1.39
CA ILE A 249 -6.57 -6.53 0.11
C ILE A 249 -5.56 -5.40 0.32
N PHE A 250 -5.76 -4.54 1.33
CA PHE A 250 -4.81 -3.45 1.59
C PHE A 250 -3.42 -3.95 2.01
N CYS A 251 -3.36 -5.07 2.74
CA CYS A 251 -2.08 -5.69 3.10
C CYS A 251 -1.33 -6.28 1.91
N GLY A 252 -2.03 -6.53 0.79
CA GLY A 252 -1.45 -7.05 -0.44
C GLY A 252 -0.69 -6.03 -1.27
N HIS A 253 -1.13 -4.77 -1.26
CA HIS A 253 -0.74 -3.78 -2.29
C HIS A 253 0.02 -2.56 -1.77
N PHE A 254 -0.22 -2.19 -0.52
CA PHE A 254 0.19 -0.90 0.01
C PHE A 254 1.27 -0.89 1.10
N PRO A 255 1.65 -2.01 1.75
CA PRO A 255 2.75 -1.97 2.70
C PRO A 255 4.08 -1.56 2.05
N ASP A 256 5.02 -1.15 2.90
CA ASP A 256 6.39 -0.83 2.47
C ASP A 256 7.01 -2.05 1.76
N GLY A 257 7.57 -1.83 0.57
CA GLY A 257 8.16 -2.86 -0.29
C GLY A 257 7.20 -3.53 -1.28
N ALA A 258 5.92 -3.16 -1.30
CA ALA A 258 5.07 -3.30 -2.48
C ALA A 258 5.29 -2.08 -3.36
N GLU A 259 6.10 -2.21 -4.40
CA GLU A 259 6.61 -1.09 -5.19
C GLU A 259 5.55 -0.52 -6.15
N LYS A 260 5.78 0.73 -6.56
CA LYS A 260 4.92 1.47 -7.49
C LYS A 260 5.71 1.77 -8.76
N PHE A 261 5.01 1.79 -9.88
CA PHE A 261 5.60 1.94 -11.20
C PHE A 261 4.97 3.11 -11.93
N THR A 262 5.72 3.67 -12.85
CA THR A 262 5.25 4.73 -13.75
C THR A 262 4.79 4.12 -15.08
N ILE A 263 4.14 4.92 -15.93
CA ILE A 263 3.68 4.44 -17.25
C ILE A 263 4.86 4.15 -18.19
N GLU A 264 5.99 4.82 -17.96
CA GLU A 264 7.24 4.65 -18.70
C GLU A 264 7.76 3.21 -18.59
N GLN A 265 7.58 2.56 -17.43
CA GLN A 265 7.94 1.15 -17.24
C GLN A 265 7.18 0.21 -18.20
N LEU A 266 6.02 0.61 -18.71
CA LEU A 266 5.23 -0.24 -19.61
C LEU A 266 5.74 -0.22 -21.06
N GLU A 267 6.61 0.72 -21.41
CA GLU A 267 7.11 0.87 -22.78
C GLU A 267 8.04 -0.29 -23.16
N GLY A 268 7.54 -1.20 -23.99
CA GLY A 268 8.31 -2.37 -24.42
C GLY A 268 8.44 -3.48 -23.38
N GLU A 269 7.63 -3.44 -22.31
CA GLU A 269 7.64 -4.44 -21.23
C GLU A 269 7.46 -5.87 -21.80
N THR A 270 8.46 -6.71 -21.52
CA THR A 270 8.41 -8.15 -21.80
C THR A 270 7.59 -8.91 -20.75
N GLN A 271 7.19 -10.14 -21.06
CA GLN A 271 6.49 -10.99 -20.08
C GLN A 271 7.33 -11.23 -18.81
N ALA A 272 8.65 -11.33 -18.95
CA ALA A 272 9.56 -11.53 -17.84
C ALA A 272 9.66 -10.29 -16.93
N GLU A 273 9.70 -9.09 -17.52
CA GLU A 273 9.63 -7.84 -16.77
C GLU A 273 8.26 -7.64 -16.11
N TRP A 274 7.17 -8.02 -16.79
CA TRP A 274 5.84 -8.05 -16.21
C TRP A 274 5.81 -8.92 -14.95
N TYR A 275 6.35 -10.15 -15.02
CA TYR A 275 6.46 -11.02 -13.84
C TYR A 275 7.24 -10.37 -12.69
N LEU A 276 8.38 -9.77 -13.00
CA LEU A 276 9.20 -9.08 -12.02
C LEU A 276 8.43 -7.91 -11.38
N ARG A 277 7.67 -7.15 -12.17
CA ARG A 277 6.81 -6.05 -11.72
C ARG A 277 5.70 -6.53 -10.79
N GLN A 278 5.00 -7.59 -11.16
CA GLN A 278 3.94 -8.19 -10.35
C GLN A 278 4.47 -8.64 -8.98
N MET A 279 5.66 -9.24 -8.98
CA MET A 279 6.31 -9.73 -7.77
C MET A 279 6.78 -8.59 -6.85
N LEU A 280 7.44 -7.57 -7.40
CA LEU A 280 7.91 -6.43 -6.63
C LEU A 280 6.79 -5.47 -6.22
N GLY A 281 5.69 -5.43 -6.98
CA GLY A 281 4.50 -4.61 -6.72
C GLY A 281 3.57 -5.17 -5.66
N SER A 282 3.79 -6.39 -5.17
CA SER A 282 2.87 -7.09 -4.26
C SER A 282 3.55 -7.50 -2.96
N ALA A 283 2.76 -7.66 -1.91
CA ALA A 283 3.23 -8.04 -0.58
C ALA A 283 2.38 -9.15 0.04
N ASN A 284 3.05 -10.13 0.62
CA ASN A 284 2.41 -11.25 1.30
C ASN A 284 2.25 -10.98 2.79
N PHE A 285 1.40 -11.77 3.45
CA PHE A 285 1.39 -11.88 4.90
C PHE A 285 1.41 -13.33 5.36
N LYS A 286 2.07 -13.59 6.49
CA LYS A 286 2.18 -14.92 7.08
C LYS A 286 0.80 -15.36 7.58
N ALA A 287 0.37 -16.52 7.11
CA ALA A 287 -0.89 -17.15 7.49
C ALA A 287 -0.68 -18.64 7.74
N GLY A 288 -1.42 -19.21 8.71
CA GLY A 288 -1.64 -20.65 8.78
C GLY A 288 -2.81 -21.07 7.89
N PRO A 289 -3.11 -22.38 7.76
CA PRO A 289 -4.13 -22.89 6.83
C PRO A 289 -5.51 -22.24 6.97
N ALA A 290 -5.96 -21.99 8.19
CA ALA A 290 -7.25 -21.34 8.43
C ALA A 290 -7.27 -19.88 7.95
N MET A 291 -6.20 -19.13 8.22
CA MET A 291 -6.09 -17.73 7.78
C MET A 291 -5.91 -17.64 6.26
N ALA A 292 -5.19 -18.57 5.65
CA ALA A 292 -5.07 -18.66 4.20
C ALA A 292 -6.45 -18.88 3.57
N PHE A 293 -7.21 -19.87 4.03
CA PHE A 293 -8.58 -20.12 3.57
C PHE A 293 -9.53 -18.92 3.80
N MET A 294 -9.51 -18.32 4.98
CA MET A 294 -10.38 -17.17 5.27
C MET A 294 -10.02 -15.93 4.46
N SER A 295 -8.78 -15.82 3.97
CA SER A 295 -8.35 -14.72 3.10
C SER A 295 -8.47 -15.05 1.60
N GLY A 296 -9.02 -16.21 1.21
CA GLY A 296 -9.08 -16.59 -0.20
C GLY A 296 -7.73 -16.99 -0.79
N ASN A 297 -6.77 -17.33 0.07
CA ASN A 297 -5.33 -17.45 -0.20
C ASN A 297 -4.63 -16.15 -0.62
N LEU A 298 -5.25 -14.97 -0.43
CA LEU A 298 -4.62 -13.65 -0.66
C LEU A 298 -3.51 -13.31 0.34
N CYS A 299 -3.24 -14.18 1.31
CA CYS A 299 -1.97 -14.15 2.04
C CYS A 299 -0.74 -14.38 1.12
N TYR A 300 -0.97 -14.96 -0.06
CA TYR A 300 -0.04 -15.21 -1.15
C TYR A 300 -0.28 -14.24 -2.32
N GLN A 301 -0.36 -12.94 -2.03
CA GLN A 301 -0.62 -11.88 -3.01
C GLN A 301 0.38 -11.86 -4.17
N ILE A 302 1.68 -12.08 -3.90
CA ILE A 302 2.72 -12.17 -4.93
C ILE A 302 2.36 -13.27 -5.92
N GLU A 303 2.03 -14.47 -5.44
CA GLU A 303 1.66 -15.61 -6.28
C GLU A 303 0.34 -15.38 -7.01
N HIS A 304 -0.61 -14.73 -6.35
CA HIS A 304 -1.87 -14.31 -6.95
C HIS A 304 -1.66 -13.34 -8.12
N HIS A 305 -0.71 -12.41 -8.02
CA HIS A 305 -0.42 -11.46 -9.09
C HIS A 305 0.42 -12.05 -10.22
N LEU A 306 1.31 -12.99 -9.90
CA LEU A 306 2.04 -13.76 -10.91
C LEU A 306 1.10 -14.68 -11.71
N PHE A 307 0.14 -15.32 -11.04
CA PHE A 307 -0.68 -16.38 -11.62
C PHE A 307 -2.15 -16.32 -11.15
N PRO A 308 -2.89 -15.23 -11.44
CA PRO A 308 -4.22 -14.98 -10.87
C PRO A 308 -5.26 -16.03 -11.24
N ASP A 309 -5.04 -16.74 -12.35
CA ASP A 309 -5.90 -17.76 -12.94
C ASP A 309 -5.48 -19.20 -12.57
N LEU A 310 -4.51 -19.39 -11.67
CA LEU A 310 -4.21 -20.71 -11.10
C LEU A 310 -5.06 -20.98 -9.84
N PRO A 311 -5.40 -22.25 -9.55
CA PRO A 311 -6.17 -22.58 -8.36
C PRO A 311 -5.51 -22.07 -7.06
N SER A 312 -6.22 -21.23 -6.30
CA SER A 312 -5.79 -20.61 -5.04
C SER A 312 -5.21 -21.61 -4.03
N ASN A 313 -5.78 -22.82 -3.99
CA ASN A 313 -5.35 -23.89 -3.10
C ASN A 313 -3.94 -24.42 -3.40
N ARG A 314 -3.35 -24.05 -4.54
CA ARG A 314 -1.98 -24.38 -4.95
C ARG A 314 -0.98 -23.29 -4.58
N TYR A 315 -1.43 -22.09 -4.22
CA TYR A 315 -0.54 -20.97 -3.87
C TYR A 315 0.47 -21.28 -2.76
N PRO A 316 0.18 -22.08 -1.72
CA PRO A 316 1.22 -22.47 -0.76
C PRO A 316 2.43 -23.20 -1.39
N GLU A 317 2.17 -24.07 -2.38
CA GLU A 317 3.21 -24.81 -3.09
C GLU A 317 3.95 -23.92 -4.10
N VAL A 318 3.22 -23.03 -4.78
CA VAL A 318 3.79 -22.02 -5.69
C VAL A 318 4.69 -21.05 -4.91
N ALA A 319 4.25 -20.58 -3.75
CA ALA A 319 4.95 -19.60 -2.93
C ALA A 319 6.31 -20.09 -2.44
N GLN A 320 6.44 -21.40 -2.18
CA GLN A 320 7.74 -21.98 -1.86
C GLN A 320 8.71 -21.81 -3.04
N ARG A 321 8.28 -22.18 -4.26
CA ARG A 321 9.11 -22.13 -5.46
C ARG A 321 9.42 -20.69 -5.88
N VAL A 322 8.46 -19.77 -5.78
CA VAL A 322 8.67 -18.33 -6.04
C VAL A 322 9.68 -17.74 -5.05
N ARG A 323 9.61 -18.12 -3.77
CA ARG A 323 10.61 -17.70 -2.77
C ARG A 323 12.00 -18.23 -3.08
N GLU A 324 12.13 -19.48 -3.52
CA GLU A 324 13.41 -20.05 -3.95
C GLU A 324 14.00 -19.28 -5.16
N LEU A 325 13.16 -18.82 -6.09
CA LEU A 325 13.59 -17.95 -7.18
C LEU A 325 14.01 -16.56 -6.66
N CYS A 326 13.27 -15.96 -5.72
CA CYS A 326 13.68 -14.70 -5.10
C CYS A 326 15.05 -14.82 -4.43
N ASP A 327 15.32 -15.94 -3.74
CA ASP A 327 16.63 -16.20 -3.14
C ASP A 327 17.72 -16.39 -4.20
N LYS A 328 17.43 -17.11 -5.29
CA LYS A 328 18.36 -17.34 -6.42
C LYS A 328 18.73 -16.05 -7.15
N TYR A 329 17.79 -15.15 -7.37
CA TYR A 329 17.99 -13.88 -8.08
C TYR A 329 18.31 -12.70 -7.15
N ASP A 330 18.43 -12.95 -5.85
CA ASP A 330 18.64 -11.93 -4.82
C ASP A 330 17.61 -10.78 -4.86
N LEU A 331 16.34 -11.17 -4.98
CA LEU A 331 15.18 -10.28 -4.98
C LEU A 331 14.46 -10.31 -3.62
N PRO A 332 13.85 -9.19 -3.19
CA PRO A 332 13.06 -9.16 -1.97
C PRO A 332 11.75 -9.94 -2.16
N TYR A 333 11.48 -10.87 -1.25
CA TYR A 333 10.16 -11.49 -1.12
C TYR A 333 9.38 -10.79 -0.01
N THR A 334 8.63 -9.74 -0.36
CA THR A 334 7.97 -8.85 0.60
C THR A 334 6.91 -9.59 1.40
N THR A 335 7.20 -9.90 2.67
CA THR A 335 6.31 -10.66 3.56
C THR A 335 6.38 -10.16 5.00
N GLY A 336 5.22 -10.01 5.65
CA GLY A 336 5.10 -9.61 7.06
C GLY A 336 4.06 -10.41 7.84
N SER A 337 3.81 -10.07 9.11
CA SER A 337 2.54 -10.47 9.74
C SER A 337 1.41 -9.60 9.22
N LEU A 338 0.17 -10.09 9.22
CA LEU A 338 -1.00 -9.32 8.78
C LEU A 338 -1.08 -7.96 9.48
N GLY A 339 -0.92 -7.94 10.80
CA GLY A 339 -0.94 -6.69 11.58
C GLY A 339 0.18 -5.72 11.20
N LYS A 340 1.39 -6.21 10.89
CA LYS A 340 2.49 -5.35 10.42
C LYS A 340 2.16 -4.75 9.06
N GLN A 341 1.74 -5.57 8.09
CA GLN A 341 1.39 -5.10 6.75
C GLN A 341 0.27 -4.05 6.82
N TYR A 342 -0.75 -4.32 7.62
CA TYR A 342 -1.85 -3.39 7.85
C TYR A 342 -1.38 -2.05 8.42
N LEU A 343 -0.55 -2.07 9.46
CA LEU A 343 -0.04 -0.85 10.08
C LEU A 343 0.85 -0.03 9.15
N LEU A 344 1.60 -0.67 8.24
CA LEU A 344 2.40 0.02 7.22
C LEU A 344 1.50 0.77 6.23
N ALA A 345 0.49 0.08 5.67
CA ALA A 345 -0.49 0.71 4.79
C ALA A 345 -1.25 1.85 5.50
N PHE A 346 -1.72 1.60 6.72
CA PHE A 346 -2.43 2.59 7.53
C PHE A 346 -1.56 3.82 7.85
N ARG A 347 -0.28 3.62 8.17
CA ARG A 347 0.69 4.71 8.37
C ARG A 347 0.82 5.54 7.10
N THR A 348 0.91 4.93 5.92
CA THR A 348 0.99 5.63 4.63
C THR A 348 -0.22 6.53 4.40
N ILE A 349 -1.44 6.00 4.61
CA ILE A 349 -2.70 6.76 4.50
C ILE A 349 -2.69 8.01 5.39
N HIS A 350 -2.25 7.88 6.64
CA HIS A 350 -2.21 9.01 7.58
C HIS A 350 -1.09 10.00 7.26
N LYS A 351 0.07 9.49 6.85
CA LYS A 351 1.24 10.29 6.50
C LYS A 351 0.96 11.14 5.26
N LEU A 352 0.38 10.55 4.21
CA LEU A 352 0.10 11.23 2.94
C LEU A 352 -1.18 12.09 2.96
N ALA A 353 -1.95 12.05 4.06
CA ALA A 353 -3.05 12.98 4.30
C ALA A 353 -2.55 14.43 4.48
N LEU A 354 -1.32 14.62 5.00
CA LEU A 354 -0.73 15.93 5.23
C LEU A 354 0.06 16.44 4.00
N PRO A 355 0.19 17.77 3.82
CA PRO A 355 0.97 18.36 2.73
C PRO A 355 2.43 17.88 2.68
N ASP A 356 2.97 17.80 1.47
CA ASP A 356 4.31 17.23 1.20
C ASP A 356 5.46 17.94 1.93
N ARG A 357 5.29 19.23 2.30
CA ARG A 357 6.27 19.98 3.11
C ARG A 357 6.57 19.36 4.48
N PHE A 358 5.71 18.47 4.97
CA PHE A 358 5.92 17.75 6.23
C PHE A 358 6.65 16.40 6.05
N LEU A 359 6.86 15.97 4.81
CA LEU A 359 7.58 14.74 4.48
C LEU A 359 9.09 14.99 4.55
N LYS A 360 9.80 14.09 5.22
CA LYS A 360 11.26 14.23 5.43
C LYS A 360 12.12 13.55 4.37
N ARG A 361 11.64 12.43 3.81
CA ARG A 361 12.39 11.66 2.81
C ARG A 361 12.02 12.13 1.41
N THR A 362 12.94 11.98 0.45
CA THR A 362 12.67 12.23 -0.96
C THR A 362 11.70 11.20 -1.52
N ALA A 363 11.18 11.46 -2.72
CA ALA A 363 10.30 10.50 -3.36
C ALA A 363 11.02 9.23 -3.83
N ASP A 364 12.33 9.27 -3.96
CA ASP A 364 13.13 8.16 -4.47
C ASP A 364 13.47 7.14 -3.36
N ASP A 365 13.51 7.59 -2.10
CA ASP A 365 13.78 6.74 -0.93
C ASP A 365 12.70 6.89 0.16
N ALA A 366 11.44 6.71 -0.20
CA ALA A 366 10.34 6.66 0.76
C ALA A 366 9.96 5.20 1.08
N PRO A 367 9.48 4.91 2.29
CA PRO A 367 8.97 3.57 2.58
C PRO A 367 7.74 3.19 1.72
N GLU A 368 6.90 4.16 1.38
CA GLU A 368 5.70 3.98 0.55
C GLU A 368 5.95 4.04 -0.96
N THR A 369 7.11 4.55 -1.38
CA THR A 369 7.46 4.83 -2.78
C THR A 369 8.99 4.79 -2.93
N SER A 370 9.49 3.97 -3.84
CA SER A 370 10.92 3.84 -4.14
C SER A 370 11.15 3.97 -5.64
N SER A 371 12.37 4.35 -6.05
CA SER A 371 12.80 4.31 -7.45
C SER A 371 14.27 3.95 -7.56
N GLU A 372 14.70 3.60 -8.78
CA GLU A 372 16.09 3.34 -9.14
C GLU A 372 17.04 4.49 -8.80
N ARG A 373 16.53 5.73 -8.76
CA ARG A 373 17.32 6.93 -8.41
C ARG A 373 17.82 6.94 -6.98
N LYS A 374 17.27 6.10 -6.08
CA LYS A 374 17.80 5.99 -4.72
C LYS A 374 19.23 5.47 -4.66
N PHE A 375 19.63 4.73 -5.69
CA PHE A 375 20.98 4.16 -5.82
C PHE A 375 21.93 5.13 -6.52
N ALA A 376 21.42 6.21 -7.12
CA ALA A 376 22.24 7.19 -7.83
C ALA A 376 23.21 7.90 -6.87
N GLY A 377 24.50 7.87 -7.21
CA GLY A 377 25.56 8.49 -6.40
C GLY A 377 25.93 7.71 -5.12
N ILE A 378 25.42 6.49 -4.94
CA ILE A 378 25.88 5.57 -3.91
C ILE A 378 26.89 4.61 -4.54
N THR A 379 28.16 4.72 -4.15
CA THR A 379 29.15 3.69 -4.45
C THR A 379 28.92 2.51 -3.50
N LEU A 380 28.13 1.53 -3.92
CA LEU A 380 27.99 0.30 -3.13
C LEU A 380 29.29 -0.53 -3.27
N PRO A 381 29.74 -1.28 -2.26
CA PRO A 381 30.94 -2.13 -2.38
C PRO A 381 30.86 -3.05 -3.61
N ASN A 382 31.92 -3.05 -4.44
CA ASN A 382 32.01 -3.73 -5.74
C ASN A 382 31.11 -3.16 -6.86
N THR A 383 30.78 -1.85 -6.83
CA THR A 383 29.93 -1.18 -7.84
C THR A 383 30.60 -0.60 -9.08
N GLU A 384 31.93 -0.66 -9.20
CA GLU A 384 32.62 -0.10 -10.38
C GLU A 384 32.17 -0.72 -11.72
N ARG A 385 31.35 -1.78 -11.70
CA ARG A 385 30.75 -2.45 -12.87
C ARG A 385 29.23 -2.27 -13.07
N TRP A 386 28.52 -1.49 -12.25
CA TRP A 386 27.04 -1.41 -12.36
C TRP A 386 26.59 -0.63 -13.60
N ALA A 387 27.51 0.08 -14.26
CA ALA A 387 27.28 0.77 -15.52
C ALA A 387 27.42 -0.13 -16.77
N ASP A 388 28.01 -1.34 -16.63
CA ASP A 388 28.12 -2.30 -17.72
C ASP A 388 26.98 -3.33 -17.62
N ASN A 389 25.85 -3.01 -18.28
CA ASN A 389 24.53 -3.68 -18.22
C ASN A 389 24.47 -5.20 -18.54
N ASN A 390 25.59 -5.92 -18.59
CA ASN A 390 25.64 -7.33 -19.01
C ASN A 390 26.48 -8.27 -18.13
N SER A 391 27.09 -7.81 -17.01
CA SER A 391 27.81 -8.72 -16.12
C SER A 391 26.97 -9.13 -14.92
N VAL A 392 26.76 -10.43 -14.73
CA VAL A 392 26.18 -10.98 -13.51
C VAL A 392 27.04 -10.56 -12.33
N LEU A 393 26.45 -9.85 -11.39
CA LEU A 393 27.11 -9.45 -10.15
C LEU A 393 27.03 -10.62 -9.16
N THR A 394 28.18 -11.16 -8.78
CA THR A 394 28.31 -12.15 -7.72
C THR A 394 29.15 -11.60 -6.58
N ASP A 395 28.78 -11.94 -5.37
CA ASP A 395 29.59 -11.76 -4.19
C ASP A 395 30.87 -12.60 -4.31
N PRO A 396 32.07 -12.00 -4.19
CA PRO A 396 33.33 -12.71 -4.41
C PRO A 396 33.68 -13.70 -3.28
N GLU A 397 33.11 -13.56 -2.08
CA GLU A 397 33.39 -14.43 -0.94
C GLU A 397 32.45 -15.65 -0.90
N THR A 398 31.18 -15.43 -1.19
CA THR A 398 30.12 -16.45 -1.11
C THR A 398 29.78 -17.06 -2.47
N GLY A 399 30.16 -16.41 -3.58
CA GLY A 399 29.77 -16.78 -4.94
C GLY A 399 28.28 -16.57 -5.24
N GLN A 400 27.51 -16.00 -4.30
CA GLN A 400 26.08 -15.77 -4.49
C GLN A 400 25.83 -14.57 -5.37
N ARG A 401 24.74 -14.61 -6.14
CA ARG A 401 24.30 -13.48 -6.95
C ARG A 401 23.91 -12.29 -6.08
N ARG A 402 24.16 -11.08 -6.58
CA ARG A 402 23.75 -9.82 -5.97
C ARG A 402 22.75 -9.11 -6.87
N GLY A 403 21.63 -8.72 -6.28
CA GLY A 403 20.51 -8.06 -6.94
C GLY A 403 19.87 -7.03 -5.99
N LEU A 404 18.58 -6.77 -6.18
CA LEU A 404 17.85 -5.73 -5.46
C LEU A 404 17.93 -5.88 -3.93
N ARG A 405 17.88 -7.09 -3.38
CA ARG A 405 17.88 -7.30 -1.92
C ARG A 405 19.20 -6.86 -1.30
N SER A 406 20.34 -7.24 -1.90
CA SER A 406 21.67 -6.76 -1.49
C SER A 406 21.79 -5.24 -1.69
N ALA A 407 21.37 -4.73 -2.85
CA ALA A 407 21.39 -3.30 -3.17
C ALA A 407 20.62 -2.46 -2.13
N LEU A 408 19.42 -2.88 -1.75
CA LEU A 408 18.60 -2.22 -0.72
C LEU A 408 19.28 -2.25 0.66
N HIS A 409 19.91 -3.36 1.02
CA HIS A 409 20.61 -3.49 2.29
C HIS A 409 21.79 -2.52 2.39
N GLU A 410 22.63 -2.48 1.36
CA GLU A 410 23.81 -1.63 1.32
C GLU A 410 23.45 -0.15 1.18
N ALA A 411 22.49 0.18 0.31
CA ALA A 411 21.98 1.54 0.20
C ALA A 411 21.47 2.04 1.55
N LYS A 412 20.76 1.20 2.32
CA LYS A 412 20.33 1.55 3.67
C LYS A 412 21.50 1.87 4.60
N ILE A 413 22.56 1.07 4.59
CA ILE A 413 23.76 1.31 5.43
C ILE A 413 24.39 2.65 5.05
N VAL A 414 24.64 2.88 3.75
CA VAL A 414 25.28 4.11 3.28
C VAL A 414 24.43 5.35 3.57
N LEU A 415 23.10 5.27 3.38
CA LEU A 415 22.18 6.37 3.69
C LEU A 415 22.12 6.66 5.19
N GLU A 416 22.18 5.63 6.05
CA GLU A 416 22.25 5.81 7.50
C GLU A 416 23.57 6.48 7.94
N GLU A 417 24.68 6.11 7.33
CA GLU A 417 25.99 6.75 7.57
C GLU A 417 26.02 8.21 7.12
N LYS A 418 25.54 8.50 5.90
CA LYS A 418 25.42 9.86 5.40
C LYS A 418 24.53 10.72 6.30
N ALA A 419 23.38 10.20 6.73
CA ALA A 419 22.48 10.90 7.65
C ALA A 419 23.12 11.15 9.03
N ARG A 420 23.95 10.22 9.53
CA ARG A 420 24.73 10.43 10.76
C ARG A 420 25.76 11.55 10.58
N HIS A 421 26.52 11.52 9.48
CA HIS A 421 27.53 12.53 9.17
C HIS A 421 26.91 13.92 9.00
N GLU A 422 25.84 14.07 8.22
CA GLU A 422 25.13 15.34 8.05
C GLU A 422 24.61 15.90 9.38
N LYS A 423 24.11 15.03 10.27
CA LYS A 423 23.65 15.43 11.61
C LYS A 423 24.81 15.90 12.49
N GLU A 424 26.00 15.33 12.36
CA GLU A 424 27.21 15.77 13.05
C GLU A 424 27.68 17.13 12.52
N VAL A 425 27.79 17.29 11.20
CA VAL A 425 28.14 18.56 10.56
C VAL A 425 27.15 19.67 10.97
N LEU A 426 25.84 19.39 10.99
CA LEU A 426 24.83 20.36 11.43
C LEU A 426 24.99 20.72 12.92
N ARG A 427 25.34 19.75 13.77
CA ARG A 427 25.60 19.99 15.20
C ARG A 427 26.83 20.87 15.40
N GLU A 428 27.89 20.63 14.64
CA GLU A 428 29.12 21.44 14.65
C GLU A 428 28.87 22.85 14.14
N ALA A 429 28.19 23.00 13.01
CA ALA A 429 27.80 24.30 12.46
C ALA A 429 26.94 25.10 13.47
N LYS A 430 26.00 24.44 14.15
CA LYS A 430 25.16 25.07 15.19
C LYS A 430 25.98 25.50 16.41
N ARG A 431 27.00 24.72 16.81
CA ARG A 431 27.93 25.10 17.88
C ARG A 431 28.77 26.31 17.47
N ALA A 432 29.39 26.27 16.29
CA ALA A 432 30.17 27.37 15.74
C ALA A 432 29.38 28.68 15.64
N LEU A 433 28.12 28.61 15.16
CA LEU A 433 27.22 29.77 15.13
C LEU A 433 26.91 30.31 16.54
N LYS A 434 26.70 29.43 17.52
CA LYS A 434 26.45 29.83 18.91
C LYS A 434 27.68 30.48 19.54
N ASP A 435 28.87 29.96 19.27
CA ASP A 435 30.13 30.49 19.77
C ASP A 435 30.45 31.85 19.14
N LYS A 436 30.24 31.99 17.82
CA LYS A 436 30.36 33.28 17.12
C LYS A 436 29.38 34.31 17.68
N ALA A 437 28.12 33.95 17.89
CA ALA A 437 27.13 34.84 18.50
C ALA A 437 27.51 35.26 19.93
N ARG A 438 28.17 34.38 20.68
CA ARG A 438 28.70 34.70 22.02
C ARG A 438 29.87 35.68 21.95
N GLN A 439 30.82 35.46 21.04
CA GLN A 439 31.96 36.37 20.82
C GLN A 439 31.49 37.76 20.37
N GLU A 440 30.56 37.84 19.42
CA GLU A 440 29.99 39.13 18.97
C GLU A 440 29.29 39.86 20.13
N LYS A 441 28.58 39.13 20.99
CA LYS A 441 27.93 39.71 22.18
C LYS A 441 28.94 40.21 23.22
N GLU A 442 30.06 39.52 23.39
CA GLU A 442 31.16 39.94 24.26
C GLU A 442 31.85 41.19 23.70
N LEU A 443 32.18 41.23 22.41
CA LEU A 443 32.74 42.40 21.72
C LEU A 443 31.82 43.63 21.80
N LEU A 444 30.51 43.45 21.57
CA LEU A 444 29.53 44.54 21.73
C LEU A 444 29.48 45.07 23.17
N ARG A 445 29.64 44.19 24.16
CA ARG A 445 29.68 44.56 25.58
C ARG A 445 30.96 45.33 25.91
N GLU A 446 32.11 44.90 25.41
CA GLU A 446 33.38 45.60 25.57
C GLU A 446 33.37 46.97 24.89
N ALA A 447 32.90 47.06 23.64
CA ALA A 447 32.77 48.32 22.92
C ALA A 447 31.84 49.30 23.64
N LYS A 448 30.71 48.80 24.18
CA LYS A 448 29.79 49.60 25.00
C LYS A 448 30.47 50.12 26.27
N ASN A 449 31.21 49.28 26.98
CA ASN A 449 31.94 49.68 28.18
C ASN A 449 33.01 50.74 27.85
N ALA A 450 33.77 50.56 26.77
CA ALA A 450 34.78 51.52 26.32
C ALA A 450 34.17 52.89 25.95
N LEU A 451 33.02 52.90 25.27
CA LEU A 451 32.26 54.12 24.98
C LEU A 451 31.78 54.83 26.26
N GLN A 452 31.29 54.07 27.25
CA GLN A 452 30.88 54.62 28.55
C GLN A 452 32.08 55.20 29.33
N GLU A 453 33.23 54.52 29.31
CA GLU A 453 34.47 54.99 29.91
C GLU A 453 34.91 56.32 29.27
N LYS A 454 34.93 56.38 27.93
CA LYS A 454 35.32 57.58 27.18
C LYS A 454 34.38 58.76 27.48
N ALA A 455 33.07 58.50 27.52
CA ALA A 455 32.07 59.51 27.89
C ALA A 455 32.25 60.02 29.33
N ARG A 456 32.60 59.15 30.28
CA ARG A 456 32.92 59.55 31.66
C ARG A 456 34.16 60.44 31.72
N VAL A 457 35.23 60.08 31.00
CA VAL A 457 36.46 60.87 30.93
C VAL A 457 36.20 62.25 30.31
N GLU A 458 35.45 62.32 29.22
CA GLU A 458 35.06 63.60 28.60
C GLU A 458 34.21 64.45 29.54
N GLN A 459 33.22 63.87 30.23
CA GLN A 459 32.44 64.60 31.24
C GLN A 459 33.31 65.11 32.39
N ALA A 460 34.26 64.32 32.87
CA ALA A 460 35.19 64.72 33.93
C ALA A 460 36.08 65.89 33.46
N ALA A 461 36.61 65.83 32.24
CA ALA A 461 37.39 66.91 31.63
C ALA A 461 36.56 68.19 31.45
N LEU A 462 35.29 68.06 31.04
CA LEU A 462 34.36 69.19 30.91
C LEU A 462 34.08 69.83 32.27
N ARG A 463 33.84 69.03 33.31
CA ARG A 463 33.66 69.50 34.69
C ARG A 463 34.89 70.24 35.19
N GLN A 464 36.09 69.70 34.95
CA GLN A 464 37.35 70.32 35.36
C GLN A 464 37.61 71.65 34.64
N LYS A 465 37.29 71.75 33.34
CA LYS A 465 37.29 73.02 32.60
C LYS A 465 36.30 74.04 33.17
N THR A 466 35.11 73.58 33.55
CA THR A 466 34.05 74.43 34.11
C THR A 466 34.43 74.95 35.50
N GLU A 467 35.03 74.09 36.35
CA GLU A 467 35.61 74.45 37.64
C GLU A 467 36.76 75.46 37.50
N ARG A 468 37.69 75.25 36.55
CA ARG A 468 38.75 76.23 36.23
C ARG A 468 38.17 77.58 35.77
N ALA A 469 37.13 77.57 34.94
CA ALA A 469 36.47 78.80 34.48
C ALA A 469 35.72 79.52 35.62
N LYS A 470 35.14 78.79 36.57
CA LYS A 470 34.54 79.35 37.80
C LYS A 470 35.61 79.93 38.73
N GLY A 471 36.74 79.24 38.91
CA GLY A 471 37.89 79.74 39.67
C GLY A 471 38.47 81.03 39.09
N PHE A 472 38.58 81.11 37.76
CA PHE A 472 39.04 82.33 37.06
C PHE A 472 38.06 83.50 37.22
N ARG A 473 36.74 83.25 37.20
CA ARG A 473 35.71 84.28 37.49
C ARG A 473 35.68 84.74 38.94
N LEU A 474 36.05 83.88 39.90
CA LEU A 474 36.19 84.26 41.30
C LEU A 474 37.44 85.11 41.56
N HIS A 475 38.52 84.88 40.79
CA HIS A 475 39.73 85.70 40.86
C HIS A 475 39.51 87.11 40.27
N LEU A 476 38.77 87.21 39.16
CA LEU A 476 38.37 88.49 38.54
C LEU A 476 37.31 89.30 39.32
N ARG A 477 36.70 88.73 40.37
CA ARG A 477 35.78 89.45 41.27
C ARG A 477 36.44 89.91 42.58
N ARG A 478 37.73 89.60 42.78
CA ARG A 478 38.51 89.97 43.97
C ARG A 478 39.67 90.94 43.67
N ALA A 479 39.83 91.35 42.42
CA ALA A 479 40.59 92.53 42.01
C ALA A 479 39.58 93.62 41.64
#